data_AF-A0A925AL14-F1
#
_entry.id   AF-A0A925AL14-F1
#
_cell.length_a   1.000
_cell.length_b   1.000
_cell.length_c   1.000
_cell.angle_alpha   90.00
_cell.angle_beta   90.00
_cell.angle_gamma   90.00
#
_symmetry.space_group_name_H-M   'P 1'
#
loop_
_entity.id
_entity.type
_entity.pdbx_description
1 polymer ?
#
loop_
_entity_poly.entity_id
_entity_poly.type
_entity_poly.pdbx_seq_one_letter_code
_entity_poly.pdbx_strand_id
1 'polypeptide(L)'
;MPAVVGGKLSVPRSLNEPSVRRYSATTFWDLNKRDLERDPKESLRTLLHRVKEGPPILLYDAVERGVPTDIVLLYAAAFGNTAASVMSLIGVPETTFRRKEEAKESLPEVAGHRMMGFLRIFATLQRLIEDGGNEMSADFDLEAWVSQWLGDPLPELGGRSPADMLRNPEGQRAVEELLERMRGGLPG
;
A
#
# COMPACT_ATOMS: atom_id res chain seq x y z
N MET A 1 30.69 43.68 11.97
CA MET A 1 30.75 42.22 12.24
C MET A 1 30.12 41.96 13.60
N PRO A 2 29.19 41.00 13.68
CA PRO A 2 29.19 40.10 14.83
C PRO A 2 29.17 38.62 14.38
N ALA A 3 29.90 37.81 15.14
CA ALA A 3 30.06 36.38 14.93
C ALA A 3 28.77 35.62 15.28
N VAL A 4 28.32 34.76 14.36
CA VAL A 4 27.31 33.74 14.67
C VAL A 4 28.05 32.44 14.96
N VAL A 5 27.93 32.04 16.23
CA VAL A 5 28.49 30.85 16.86
C VAL A 5 27.95 29.60 16.17
N GLY A 6 28.86 28.66 15.85
CA GLY A 6 28.55 27.35 15.31
C GLY A 6 27.76 26.50 16.32
N GLY A 7 26.45 26.46 16.15
CA GLY A 7 25.59 25.47 16.78
C GLY A 7 25.78 24.13 16.07
N LYS A 8 26.44 23.18 16.74
CA LYS A 8 26.37 21.76 16.35
C LYS A 8 24.89 21.38 16.29
N LEU A 9 24.40 20.92 15.12
CA LEU A 9 23.12 20.23 15.04
C LEU A 9 23.23 18.96 15.89
N SER A 10 22.74 19.04 17.12
CA SER A 10 22.49 17.87 17.95
C SER A 10 21.31 17.13 17.34
N VAL A 11 21.60 16.06 16.61
CA VAL A 11 20.61 15.06 16.21
C VAL A 11 19.99 14.51 17.50
N PRO A 12 18.67 14.64 17.73
CA PRO A 12 18.06 14.10 18.94
C PRO A 12 18.22 12.57 18.96
N ARG A 13 18.91 12.10 20.00
CA ARG A 13 19.16 10.70 20.30
C ARG A 13 17.89 10.08 20.88
N SER A 14 16.93 9.75 20.03
CA SER A 14 15.83 8.84 20.37
C SER A 14 15.54 7.90 19.20
N LEU A 15 16.32 6.81 19.15
CA LEU A 15 16.05 5.61 18.35
C LEU A 15 15.90 4.39 19.27
N ASN A 16 15.38 4.61 20.48
CA ASN A 16 15.27 3.55 21.50
C ASN A 16 13.91 3.53 22.18
N GLU A 17 12.84 3.84 21.43
CA GLU A 17 11.49 3.50 21.86
C GLU A 17 11.21 2.01 21.56
N PRO A 18 10.72 1.24 22.54
CA PRO A 18 10.45 -0.20 22.40
C PRO A 18 9.34 -0.53 21.37
N SER A 19 8.69 0.46 20.79
CA SER A 19 7.66 0.35 19.74
C SER A 19 8.23 -0.07 18.37
N VAL A 20 9.51 0.25 18.09
CA VAL A 20 10.15 0.02 16.78
C VAL A 20 10.56 -1.45 16.57
N ARG A 21 10.50 -2.30 17.61
CA ARG A 21 11.00 -3.69 17.59
C ARG A 21 10.10 -4.73 16.93
N ARG A 22 8.98 -4.37 16.29
CA ARG A 22 8.05 -5.40 15.77
C ARG A 22 8.29 -5.84 14.33
N TYR A 23 9.03 -5.09 13.51
CA TYR A 23 9.24 -5.47 12.12
C TYR A 23 10.65 -5.13 11.65
N SER A 24 11.34 -6.12 11.10
CA SER A 24 12.53 -5.91 10.27
C SER A 24 12.05 -5.78 8.82
N ALA A 25 12.76 -5.02 8.00
CA ALA A 25 12.49 -4.98 6.56
C ALA A 25 12.57 -6.38 5.92
N THR A 26 13.40 -7.27 6.50
CA THR A 26 13.47 -8.68 6.09
C THR A 26 12.15 -9.42 6.33
N THR A 27 11.41 -9.08 7.38
CA THR A 27 10.17 -9.77 7.77
C THR A 27 8.91 -9.02 7.36
N PHE A 28 9.04 -7.87 6.70
CA PHE A 28 7.89 -7.04 6.33
C PHE A 28 6.93 -7.78 5.40
N TRP A 29 7.46 -8.47 4.39
CA TRP A 29 6.68 -9.28 3.45
C TRP A 29 6.37 -10.69 3.96
N ASP A 30 6.91 -11.08 5.12
CA ASP A 30 6.75 -12.43 5.64
C ASP A 30 5.29 -12.65 6.09
N LEU A 31 4.54 -13.30 5.21
CA LEU A 31 3.21 -13.81 5.43
C LEU A 31 3.25 -15.33 5.27
N ASN A 32 2.51 -16.04 6.10
CA ASN A 32 2.45 -17.48 6.01
C ASN A 32 1.70 -17.89 4.74
N LYS A 33 2.36 -18.61 3.83
CA LYS A 33 1.75 -19.06 2.56
C LYS A 33 0.44 -19.82 2.75
N ARG A 34 0.31 -20.61 3.82
CA ARG A 34 -0.95 -21.32 4.12
C ARG A 34 -2.08 -20.36 4.46
N ASP A 35 -1.77 -19.24 5.11
CA ASP A 35 -2.76 -18.22 5.45
C ASP A 35 -3.13 -17.39 4.22
N LEU A 36 -2.16 -17.13 3.31
CA LEU A 36 -2.41 -16.47 2.03
C LEU A 36 -3.47 -17.22 1.20
N GLU A 37 -3.39 -18.55 1.16
CA GLU A 37 -4.32 -19.39 0.40
C GLU A 37 -5.65 -19.59 1.13
N ARG A 38 -5.63 -19.74 2.46
CA ARG A 38 -6.83 -20.00 3.26
C ARG A 38 -7.72 -18.78 3.39
N ASP A 39 -7.12 -17.62 3.66
CA ASP A 39 -7.84 -16.35 3.87
C ASP A 39 -7.02 -15.18 3.31
N PRO A 40 -7.12 -14.92 2.00
CA PRO A 40 -6.42 -13.82 1.35
C PRO A 40 -6.84 -12.45 1.90
N LYS A 41 -8.11 -12.28 2.27
CA LYS A 41 -8.61 -10.99 2.78
C LYS A 41 -7.95 -10.68 4.14
N GLU A 42 -7.93 -11.64 5.05
CA GLU A 42 -7.31 -11.45 6.36
C GLU A 42 -5.78 -11.27 6.28
N SER A 43 -5.15 -12.01 5.38
CA SER A 43 -3.73 -11.84 5.07
C SER A 43 -3.41 -10.44 4.53
N LEU A 44 -4.29 -9.91 3.66
CA LEU A 44 -4.16 -8.55 3.15
C LEU A 44 -4.34 -7.52 4.27
N ARG A 45 -5.34 -7.68 5.14
CA ARG A 45 -5.54 -6.78 6.30
C ARG A 45 -4.32 -6.76 7.23
N THR A 46 -3.72 -7.92 7.47
CA THR A 46 -2.46 -8.02 8.22
C THR A 46 -1.34 -7.22 7.55
N LEU A 47 -1.20 -7.32 6.23
CA LEU A 47 -0.20 -6.55 5.48
C LEU A 47 -0.50 -5.04 5.52
N LEU A 48 -1.75 -4.62 5.34
CA LEU A 48 -2.16 -3.22 5.39
C LEU A 48 -1.95 -2.61 6.78
N HIS A 49 -2.16 -3.38 7.85
CA HIS A 49 -1.80 -2.96 9.20
C HIS A 49 -0.29 -2.67 9.32
N ARG A 50 0.58 -3.51 8.75
CA ARG A 50 2.03 -3.26 8.72
C ARG A 50 2.39 -2.01 7.92
N VAL A 51 1.66 -1.73 6.84
CA VAL A 51 1.83 -0.51 6.04
C VAL A 51 1.40 0.73 6.82
N LYS A 52 0.29 0.64 7.57
CA LYS A 52 -0.28 1.72 8.39
C LYS A 52 0.63 2.09 9.57
N GLU A 53 1.11 1.09 10.29
CA GLU A 53 1.89 1.28 11.53
C GLU A 53 3.42 1.31 11.30
N GLY A 54 3.87 0.90 10.11
CA GLY A 54 5.28 0.79 9.78
C GLY A 54 5.96 2.16 9.65
N PRO A 55 7.15 2.39 10.24
CA PRO A 55 7.86 3.63 10.05
C PRO A 55 8.31 3.80 8.58
N PRO A 56 8.42 5.03 8.05
CA PRO A 56 8.74 5.25 6.63
C PRO A 56 10.00 4.54 6.14
N ILE A 57 11.05 4.45 6.98
CA ILE A 57 12.30 3.76 6.65
C ILE A 57 12.11 2.25 6.46
N LEU A 58 11.21 1.63 7.22
CA LEU A 58 10.88 0.20 7.06
C LEU A 58 10.22 -0.04 5.70
N LEU A 59 9.29 0.83 5.30
CA LEU A 59 8.59 0.71 4.02
C LEU A 59 9.55 0.95 2.84
N TYR A 60 10.46 1.92 2.97
CA TYR A 60 11.54 2.15 2.00
C TYR A 60 12.40 0.88 1.84
N ASP A 61 12.91 0.37 2.95
CA ASP A 61 13.77 -0.82 2.97
C ASP A 61 13.07 -2.08 2.44
N ALA A 62 11.74 -2.18 2.61
CA ALA A 62 10.93 -3.26 2.07
C ALA A 62 10.76 -3.16 0.54
N VAL A 63 10.65 -1.95 0.00
CA VAL A 63 10.59 -1.71 -1.45
C VAL A 63 11.94 -1.96 -2.12
N GLU A 64 13.04 -1.51 -1.50
CA GLU A 64 14.42 -1.75 -1.98
C GLU A 64 14.73 -3.25 -2.13
N ARG A 65 14.17 -4.07 -1.24
CA ARG A 65 14.31 -5.55 -1.30
C ARG A 65 13.46 -6.20 -2.39
N GLY A 66 12.58 -5.43 -3.04
CA GLY A 66 11.61 -5.91 -4.00
C GLY A 66 10.39 -6.57 -3.34
N VAL A 67 9.31 -6.64 -4.11
CA VAL A 67 8.04 -7.21 -3.65
C VAL A 67 7.96 -8.69 -4.06
N PRO A 68 7.76 -9.63 -3.13
CA PRO A 68 7.56 -11.03 -3.47
C PRO A 68 6.33 -11.23 -4.36
N THR A 69 6.41 -12.17 -5.30
CA THR A 69 5.28 -12.48 -6.21
C THR A 69 4.03 -12.94 -5.45
N ASP A 70 4.21 -13.60 -4.30
CA ASP A 70 3.11 -14.00 -3.41
C ASP A 70 2.25 -12.80 -2.95
N ILE A 71 2.83 -11.60 -2.83
CA ILE A 71 2.09 -10.39 -2.44
C ILE A 71 1.18 -9.90 -3.56
N VAL A 72 1.60 -10.06 -4.82
CA VAL A 72 0.76 -9.77 -5.99
C VAL A 72 -0.40 -10.74 -6.06
N LEU A 73 -0.14 -12.03 -5.83
CA LEU A 73 -1.18 -13.07 -5.80
C LEU A 73 -2.16 -12.85 -4.66
N LEU A 74 -1.66 -12.51 -3.47
CA LEU A 74 -2.47 -12.14 -2.32
C LEU A 74 -3.43 -11.00 -2.65
N TYR A 75 -2.90 -9.91 -3.23
CA TYR A 75 -3.71 -8.76 -3.60
C TYR A 75 -4.76 -9.14 -4.65
N ALA A 76 -4.36 -9.88 -5.69
CA ALA A 76 -5.29 -10.36 -6.71
C ALA A 76 -6.43 -11.17 -6.07
N ALA A 77 -6.11 -12.15 -5.23
CA ALA A 77 -7.08 -13.00 -4.57
C ALA A 77 -8.01 -12.22 -3.62
N ALA A 78 -7.47 -11.30 -2.81
CA ALA A 78 -8.25 -10.53 -1.85
C ALA A 78 -9.31 -9.62 -2.51
N PHE A 79 -9.03 -9.10 -3.71
CA PHE A 79 -9.95 -8.24 -4.46
C PHE A 79 -10.75 -8.96 -5.56
N GLY A 80 -10.64 -10.30 -5.66
CA GLY A 80 -11.30 -11.07 -6.72
C GLY A 80 -10.75 -10.76 -8.13
N ASN A 81 -9.52 -10.29 -8.20
CA ASN A 81 -8.80 -9.96 -9.43
C ASN A 81 -7.88 -11.10 -9.87
N THR A 82 -7.33 -10.98 -11.09
CA THR A 82 -6.30 -11.90 -11.59
C THR A 82 -4.91 -11.31 -11.38
N ALA A 83 -3.88 -12.17 -11.30
CA ALA A 83 -2.49 -11.72 -11.30
C ALA A 83 -2.20 -10.82 -12.51
N ALA A 84 -2.67 -11.19 -13.71
CA ALA A 84 -2.51 -10.40 -14.94
C ALA A 84 -3.07 -8.97 -14.82
N SER A 85 -4.24 -8.80 -14.18
CA SER A 85 -4.82 -7.48 -13.91
C SER A 85 -3.89 -6.63 -13.04
N VAL A 86 -3.35 -7.21 -11.97
CA VAL A 86 -2.40 -6.53 -11.08
C VAL A 86 -1.07 -6.23 -11.78
N MET A 87 -0.59 -7.15 -12.62
CA MET A 87 0.62 -6.96 -13.42
C MET A 87 0.48 -5.79 -14.39
N SER A 88 -0.67 -5.67 -15.07
CA SER A 88 -0.97 -4.53 -15.92
C SER A 88 -1.00 -3.22 -15.14
N LEU A 89 -1.47 -3.25 -13.89
CA LEU A 89 -1.57 -2.09 -13.02
C LEU A 89 -0.18 -1.62 -12.53
N ILE A 90 0.69 -2.53 -12.12
CA ILE A 90 2.05 -2.21 -11.65
C ILE A 90 3.09 -2.10 -12.78
N GLY A 91 2.66 -2.27 -14.04
CA GLY A 91 3.47 -2.06 -15.24
C GLY A 91 4.53 -3.13 -15.47
N VAL A 92 4.22 -4.39 -15.18
CA VAL A 92 5.15 -5.52 -15.34
C VAL A 92 4.55 -6.53 -16.31
N PRO A 93 5.32 -7.04 -17.30
CA PRO A 93 4.83 -8.08 -18.20
C PRO A 93 4.53 -9.39 -17.47
N GLU A 94 3.44 -10.07 -17.86
CA GLU A 94 3.05 -11.37 -17.29
C GLU A 94 4.14 -12.45 -17.46
N THR A 95 4.88 -12.42 -18.57
CA THR A 95 6.04 -13.31 -18.78
C THR A 95 7.15 -13.08 -17.77
N THR A 96 7.34 -11.83 -17.34
CA THR A 96 8.32 -11.46 -16.30
C THR A 96 7.83 -11.90 -14.94
N PHE A 97 6.53 -11.75 -14.66
CA PHE A 97 5.89 -12.24 -13.44
C PHE A 97 6.09 -13.74 -13.31
N ARG A 98 5.62 -14.53 -14.29
CA ARG A 98 5.67 -15.99 -14.25
C ARG A 98 7.10 -16.51 -14.05
N ARG A 99 8.07 -15.94 -14.78
CA ARG A 99 9.49 -16.31 -14.62
C ARG A 99 9.98 -16.07 -13.18
N LYS A 100 9.60 -14.94 -12.57
CA LYS A 100 9.99 -14.62 -11.19
C LYS A 100 9.24 -15.45 -10.15
N GLU A 101 7.97 -15.75 -10.41
CA GLU A 101 7.14 -16.60 -9.58
C GLU A 101 7.69 -18.04 -9.53
N GLU A 102 7.98 -18.63 -10.69
CA GLU A 102 8.60 -19.96 -10.82
C GLU A 102 9.95 -20.01 -10.10
N ALA A 103 10.75 -18.95 -10.20
CA ALA A 103 12.03 -18.81 -9.52
C ALA A 103 11.93 -18.43 -8.02
N LYS A 104 10.72 -18.14 -7.52
CA LYS A 104 10.47 -17.62 -6.16
C LYS A 104 11.27 -16.35 -5.84
N GLU A 105 11.39 -15.47 -6.83
CA GLU A 105 12.10 -14.19 -6.72
C GLU A 105 11.14 -13.02 -6.57
N SER A 106 11.61 -11.97 -5.89
CA SER A 106 10.90 -10.70 -5.84
C SER A 106 10.86 -9.99 -7.20
N LEU A 107 9.77 -9.27 -7.43
CA LEU A 107 9.61 -8.34 -8.53
C LEU A 107 10.60 -7.17 -8.42
N PRO A 108 10.99 -6.56 -9.56
CA PRO A 108 11.92 -5.45 -9.58
C PRO A 108 11.40 -4.25 -8.77
N GLU A 109 12.34 -3.42 -8.29
CA GLU A 109 12.11 -2.24 -7.45
C GLU A 109 11.02 -1.30 -7.98
N VAL A 110 10.97 -1.06 -9.29
CA VAL A 110 9.95 -0.21 -9.93
C VAL A 110 8.54 -0.77 -9.74
N ALA A 111 8.37 -2.08 -9.80
CA ALA A 111 7.09 -2.74 -9.52
C ALA A 111 6.76 -2.66 -8.03
N GLY A 112 7.78 -2.78 -7.18
CA GLY A 112 7.66 -2.66 -5.74
C GLY A 112 7.20 -1.28 -5.28
N HIS A 113 7.75 -0.21 -5.88
CA HIS A 113 7.30 1.16 -5.64
C HIS A 113 5.82 1.34 -5.95
N ARG A 114 5.36 0.86 -7.12
CA ARG A 114 3.95 0.94 -7.49
C ARG A 114 3.08 0.15 -6.52
N MET A 115 3.44 -1.10 -6.25
CA MET A 115 2.71 -1.95 -5.30
C MET A 115 2.61 -1.31 -3.91
N MET A 116 3.69 -0.72 -3.40
CA MET A 116 3.68 -0.01 -2.11
C MET A 116 2.77 1.22 -2.15
N GLY A 117 2.74 1.96 -3.27
CA GLY A 117 1.79 3.05 -3.48
C GLY A 117 0.34 2.58 -3.36
N PHE A 118 0.00 1.46 -4.00
CA PHE A 118 -1.32 0.83 -3.85
C PHE A 118 -1.61 0.46 -2.40
N LEU A 119 -0.71 -0.28 -1.75
CA LEU A 119 -0.92 -0.71 -0.36
C LEU A 119 -1.12 0.48 0.60
N ARG A 120 -0.42 1.60 0.38
CA ARG A 120 -0.60 2.83 1.17
C ARG A 120 -1.97 3.47 0.98
N ILE A 121 -2.42 3.61 -0.25
CA ILE A 121 -3.75 4.15 -0.55
C ILE A 121 -4.84 3.30 0.11
N PHE A 122 -4.64 1.99 0.12
CA PHE A 122 -5.61 1.06 0.68
C PHE A 122 -5.59 1.16 2.20
N ALA A 123 -4.41 1.22 2.82
CA ALA A 123 -4.29 1.47 4.25
C ALA A 123 -4.93 2.81 4.65
N THR A 124 -4.80 3.86 3.82
CA THR A 124 -5.46 5.15 4.03
C THR A 124 -6.98 5.01 3.93
N LEU A 125 -7.51 4.35 2.89
CA LEU A 125 -8.94 4.09 2.74
C LEU A 125 -9.52 3.30 3.91
N GLN A 126 -8.88 2.20 4.31
CA GLN A 126 -9.30 1.42 5.48
C GLN A 126 -9.38 2.31 6.71
N ARG A 127 -8.36 3.16 6.94
CA ARG A 127 -8.36 4.11 8.05
C ARG A 127 -9.48 5.14 7.96
N LEU A 128 -9.74 5.72 6.79
CA LEU A 128 -10.83 6.70 6.62
C LEU A 128 -12.19 6.10 6.94
N ILE A 129 -12.38 4.84 6.54
CA ILE A 129 -13.58 4.08 6.77
C ILE A 129 -13.73 3.70 8.25
N GLU A 130 -12.64 3.26 8.89
CA GLU A 130 -12.56 2.98 10.34
C GLU A 130 -12.83 4.26 11.18
N ASP A 131 -12.19 5.38 10.82
CA ASP A 131 -12.28 6.68 11.49
C ASP A 131 -13.69 7.31 11.32
N GLY A 132 -14.42 6.97 10.25
CA GLY A 132 -15.70 7.56 9.86
C GLY A 132 -16.92 7.17 10.72
N GLY A 133 -16.81 6.17 11.59
CA GLY A 133 -17.76 5.90 12.68
C GLY A 133 -19.20 5.49 12.31
N ASN A 134 -19.53 4.23 12.63
CA ASN A 134 -20.79 3.75 13.23
C ASN A 134 -21.86 2.96 12.42
N GLU A 135 -21.68 2.64 11.14
CA GLU A 135 -22.58 1.65 10.47
C GLU A 135 -21.87 0.67 9.53
N MET A 136 -20.59 0.39 9.78
CA MET A 136 -19.98 -0.80 9.21
C MET A 136 -20.31 -1.96 10.13
N SER A 137 -21.53 -2.49 9.98
CA SER A 137 -21.95 -3.77 10.53
C SER A 137 -20.85 -4.82 10.33
N ALA A 138 -20.84 -5.87 11.17
CA ALA A 138 -19.88 -7.00 11.04
C ALA A 138 -19.80 -7.61 9.63
N ASP A 139 -20.82 -7.35 8.79
CA ASP A 139 -20.96 -7.84 7.41
C ASP A 139 -20.48 -6.84 6.32
N PHE A 140 -19.88 -5.69 6.67
CA PHE A 140 -19.37 -4.77 5.65
C PHE A 140 -18.16 -5.37 4.92
N ASP A 141 -18.34 -5.75 3.66
CA ASP A 141 -17.27 -6.25 2.80
C ASP A 141 -16.42 -5.09 2.27
N LEU A 142 -15.46 -4.68 3.09
CA LEU A 142 -14.49 -3.62 2.80
C LEU A 142 -13.75 -3.86 1.50
N GLU A 143 -13.33 -5.10 1.24
CA GLU A 143 -12.60 -5.44 0.02
C GLU A 143 -13.48 -5.28 -1.22
N ALA A 144 -14.76 -5.66 -1.14
CA ALA A 144 -15.72 -5.46 -2.23
C ALA A 144 -15.97 -3.97 -2.49
N TRP A 145 -16.19 -3.18 -1.44
CA TRP A 145 -16.39 -1.73 -1.57
C TRP A 145 -15.15 -1.04 -2.17
N VAL A 146 -13.95 -1.38 -1.69
CA VAL A 146 -12.70 -0.83 -2.23
C VAL A 146 -12.51 -1.26 -3.68
N SER A 147 -12.78 -2.53 -4.01
CA SER A 147 -12.72 -3.03 -5.40
C SER A 147 -13.62 -2.24 -6.33
N GLN A 148 -14.85 -1.96 -5.89
CA GLN A 148 -15.80 -1.14 -6.63
C GLN A 148 -15.29 0.31 -6.77
N TRP A 149 -14.90 0.96 -5.68
CA TRP A 149 -14.40 2.34 -5.69
C TRP A 149 -13.21 2.53 -6.64
N LEU A 150 -12.31 1.54 -6.71
CA LEU A 150 -11.17 1.57 -7.64
C LEU A 150 -11.56 1.48 -9.11
N GLY A 151 -12.68 0.82 -9.41
CA GLY A 151 -13.21 0.64 -10.75
C GLY A 151 -14.12 1.78 -11.21
N ASP A 152 -14.78 2.45 -10.27
CA ASP A 152 -15.78 3.48 -10.56
C ASP A 152 -15.12 4.78 -11.08
N PRO A 153 -15.53 5.30 -12.26
CA PRO A 153 -15.08 6.59 -12.76
C PRO A 153 -15.51 7.74 -11.83
N LEU A 154 -14.56 8.59 -11.42
CA LEU A 154 -14.83 9.71 -10.52
C LEU A 154 -14.73 11.06 -11.24
N PRO A 155 -15.72 11.97 -11.10
CA PRO A 155 -15.65 13.33 -11.66
C PRO A 155 -14.41 14.11 -11.22
N GLU A 156 -14.01 13.96 -9.96
CA GLU A 156 -12.84 14.60 -9.35
C GLU A 156 -11.52 14.15 -9.97
N LEU A 157 -11.52 13.00 -10.66
CA LEU A 157 -10.39 12.45 -11.42
C LEU A 157 -10.57 12.63 -12.93
N GLY A 158 -11.45 13.56 -13.34
CA GLY A 158 -11.73 13.83 -14.75
C GLY A 158 -12.45 12.68 -15.45
N GLY A 159 -13.28 11.92 -14.73
CA GLY A 159 -14.01 10.77 -15.25
C GLY A 159 -13.15 9.51 -15.42
N ARG A 160 -11.99 9.45 -14.76
CA ARG A 160 -11.16 8.24 -14.69
C ARG A 160 -11.42 7.50 -13.38
N SER A 161 -11.19 6.20 -13.38
CA SER A 161 -11.23 5.42 -12.15
C SER A 161 -9.93 5.61 -11.34
N PRO A 162 -9.95 5.42 -10.01
CA PRO A 162 -8.73 5.44 -9.22
C PRO A 162 -7.69 4.42 -9.72
N ALA A 163 -8.10 3.22 -10.15
CA ALA A 163 -7.17 2.23 -10.69
C ALA A 163 -6.42 2.71 -11.94
N ASP A 164 -7.09 3.45 -12.84
CA ASP A 164 -6.44 4.03 -14.02
C ASP A 164 -5.44 5.13 -13.63
N MET A 165 -5.78 5.96 -12.65
CA MET A 165 -4.91 7.03 -12.16
C MET A 165 -3.63 6.47 -11.54
N LEU A 166 -3.71 5.33 -10.86
CA LEU A 166 -2.58 4.75 -10.13
C LEU A 166 -1.49 4.11 -11.00
N ARG A 167 -1.63 4.13 -12.33
CA ARG A 167 -0.60 3.64 -13.25
C ARG A 167 0.67 4.49 -13.26
N ASN A 168 0.61 5.73 -12.78
CA ASN A 168 1.74 6.66 -12.74
C ASN A 168 1.76 7.52 -11.46
N PRO A 169 2.91 8.14 -11.13
CA PRO A 169 3.05 8.92 -9.90
C PRO A 169 2.14 10.15 -9.80
N GLU A 170 1.85 10.84 -10.91
CA GLU A 170 0.98 12.04 -10.88
C GLU A 170 -0.47 11.66 -10.57
N GLY A 171 -0.95 10.58 -11.18
CA GLY A 171 -2.29 10.07 -10.87
C GLY A 171 -2.38 9.50 -9.46
N GLN A 172 -1.30 8.90 -8.92
CA GLN A 172 -1.24 8.52 -7.51
C GLN A 172 -1.40 9.73 -6.58
N ARG A 173 -0.69 10.83 -6.83
CA ARG A 173 -0.84 12.06 -6.04
C ARG A 173 -2.26 12.61 -6.09
N ALA A 174 -2.89 12.61 -7.26
CA ALA A 174 -4.28 13.06 -7.40
C ALA A 174 -5.27 12.21 -6.57
N VAL A 175 -5.03 10.89 -6.49
CA VAL A 175 -5.82 9.99 -5.66
C VAL A 175 -5.55 10.25 -4.17
N GLU A 176 -4.29 10.42 -3.76
CA GLU A 176 -3.93 10.77 -2.37
C GLU A 176 -4.59 12.08 -1.94
N GLU A 177 -4.56 13.12 -2.78
CA GLU A 177 -5.25 14.39 -2.52
C GLU A 177 -6.77 14.23 -2.42
N LEU A 178 -7.38 13.37 -3.24
CA LEU A 178 -8.79 13.05 -3.14
C LEU A 178 -9.13 12.41 -1.79
N LEU A 179 -8.31 11.46 -1.33
CA LEU A 179 -8.50 10.79 -0.03
C LEU A 179 -8.36 11.77 1.14
N GLU A 180 -7.40 12.70 1.08
CA GLU A 180 -7.25 13.76 2.10
C GLU A 180 -8.47 14.69 2.13
N ARG A 181 -9.06 15.01 0.97
CA ARG A 181 -10.33 15.76 0.93
C ARG A 181 -11.49 14.97 1.54
N MET A 182 -11.57 13.66 1.27
CA MET A 182 -12.57 12.79 1.88
C MET A 182 -12.43 12.76 3.41
N ARG A 183 -11.20 12.80 3.94
CA ARG A 183 -10.90 12.90 5.39
C ARG A 183 -11.42 14.21 6.01
N GLY A 184 -11.28 15.32 5.29
CA GLY A 184 -11.70 16.65 5.73
C GLY A 184 -13.21 16.93 5.59
N GLY A 185 -13.97 15.98 5.04
CA GLY A 185 -15.32 16.18 4.54
C GLY A 185 -15.29 16.69 3.09
N LEU A 186 -16.16 16.13 2.25
CA LEU A 186 -16.36 16.62 0.87
C LEU A 186 -16.69 18.13 0.93
N PRO A 187 -15.91 19.03 0.31
CA PRO A 187 -16.44 20.35 0.00
C PRO A 187 -17.62 20.11 -0.96
N GLY A 188 -18.82 20.42 -0.47
CA GLY A 188 -20.04 20.40 -1.28
C GLY A 188 -20.01 21.39 -2.43
#